data_AF-A0A1J4KLN6-F1
#
_entry.id   AF-A0A1J4KLN6-F1
#
_cell.length_a   1.000
_cell.length_b   1.000
_cell.length_c   1.000
_cell.angle_alpha   90.00
_cell.angle_beta   90.00
_cell.angle_gamma   90.00
#
_symmetry.space_group_name_H-M   'P 1'
#
loop_
_entity.id
_entity.type
_entity.pdbx_description
1 polymer ?
#
loop_
_entity_poly.entity_id
_entity_poly.type
_entity_poly.pdbx_seq_one_letter_code
_entity_poly.pdbx_strand_id
1 'polypeptide(L)' 'MEAVDFVYTPAKKFVDDCRRVLKRCTLPSGKVIKKTALATGVGFAILGTVGFVFKLVSLPINNALIGGMMRK' A
#
# COMPACT_ATOMS: atom_id res chain seq x y z
N MET A 1 41.05 -3.39 5.54
CA MET A 1 40.06 -3.12 6.61
C MET A 1 39.65 -1.64 6.65
N GLU A 2 40.33 -0.74 5.91
CA GLU A 2 40.05 0.71 5.84
C GLU A 2 38.74 1.11 5.14
N ALA A 3 38.35 0.40 4.07
CA ALA A 3 37.16 0.77 3.27
C ALA A 3 35.83 0.53 4.01
N VAL A 4 35.81 -0.45 4.92
CA VAL A 4 34.62 -0.83 5.68
C VAL A 4 34.32 0.22 6.76
N ASP A 5 35.37 0.77 7.38
CA ASP A 5 35.26 1.80 8.43
C ASP A 5 34.78 3.15 7.88
N PHE A 6 35.22 3.49 6.65
CA PHE A 6 34.77 4.69 5.93
C PHE A 6 33.27 4.67 5.61
N VAL A 7 32.67 3.50 5.41
CA VAL A 7 31.23 3.35 5.15
C VAL A 7 30.44 3.14 6.43
N TYR A 8 31.02 2.44 7.41
CA TYR A 8 30.37 2.12 8.67
C TYR A 8 30.15 3.36 9.54
N THR A 9 31.15 4.24 9.63
CA THR A 9 31.09 5.47 10.42
C THR A 9 29.95 6.43 9.99
N PRO A 10 29.78 6.79 8.69
CA PRO A 10 28.67 7.62 8.25
C PRO A 10 27.32 6.91 8.35
N ALA A 11 27.25 5.60 8.13
CA ALA A 11 26.01 4.83 8.29
C ALA A 11 25.51 4.85 9.74
N LYS A 12 26.43 4.71 10.72
CA LYS A 12 26.09 4.79 12.14
C LYS A 12 25.57 6.18 12.52
N LYS A 13 26.24 7.24 12.06
CA LYS A 13 25.79 8.63 12.27
C LYS A 13 24.39 8.87 11.69
N PHE A 14 24.14 8.38 10.46
CA PHE A 14 22.85 8.49 9.81
C PHE A 14 21.72 7.83 10.62
N VAL A 15 21.96 6.63 11.16
CA VAL A 15 20.98 5.92 12.00
C VAL A 15 20.69 6.71 13.29
N ASP A 16 21.72 7.28 13.92
CA ASP A 16 21.54 8.11 15.12
C ASP A 16 20.75 9.40 14.82
N ASP A 17 20.99 10.04 13.68
CA ASP A 17 20.23 11.20 13.23
C ASP A 17 18.77 10.83 12.93
N CYS A 18 18.51 9.72 12.22
CA CYS A 18 17.16 9.20 12.00
C CYS A 18 16.42 8.93 13.31
N ARG A 19 17.09 8.34 14.30
CA ARG A 19 16.54 8.09 15.63
C ARG A 19 16.18 9.40 16.35
N ARG A 20 16.99 10.45 16.21
CA ARG A 20 16.71 11.77 16.79
C ARG A 20 15.46 12.40 16.17
N VAL A 21 15.29 12.29 14.85
CA VAL A 21 14.08 12.76 14.15
C VAL A 21 12.86 11.97 14.61
N LEU A 22 12.93 10.63 14.62
CA LEU A 22 11.80 9.79 14.99
C LEU A 22 11.31 10.06 16.42
N LYS A 23 12.22 10.36 17.36
CA LYS A 23 11.87 10.76 18.74
C LYS A 23 11.17 12.12 18.83
N ARG A 24 11.35 13.01 17.85
CA ARG A 24 10.67 14.31 17.78
C ARG A 24 9.30 14.21 17.10
N CYS A 25 9.04 13.14 16.35
CA CYS A 25 7.73 12.91 15.75
C CYS A 25 6.70 12.52 16.83
N THR A 26 5.51 13.12 16.75
CA THR A 26 4.38 12.72 17.57
C THR A 26 3.84 11.39 17.06
N LEU A 27 3.99 10.33 17.85
CA LEU A 27 3.43 9.03 17.51
C LEU A 27 1.89 9.12 17.52
N PRO A 28 1.21 8.63 16.46
CA PRO A 28 -0.24 8.64 16.44
C PRO A 28 -0.79 7.79 17.59
N SER A 29 -1.66 8.39 18.40
CA SER A 29 -2.33 7.66 19.50
C SER A 29 -3.31 6.63 18.94
N GLY A 30 -3.58 5.56 19.70
CA GLY A 30 -4.46 4.48 19.28
C GLY A 30 -5.87 4.93 18.87
N LYS A 31 -6.38 6.04 19.41
CA LYS A 31 -7.66 6.64 18.98
C LYS A 31 -7.60 7.16 17.54
N VAL A 32 -6.49 7.80 17.16
CA VAL A 32 -6.27 8.36 15.82
C VAL A 32 -6.11 7.23 14.80
N ILE A 33 -5.32 6.22 15.15
CA ILE A 33 -5.12 5.02 14.32
C ILE A 33 -6.47 4.32 14.06
N LYS A 34 -7.30 4.14 15.09
CA LYS A 34 -8.63 3.53 14.92
C LYS A 34 -9.53 4.33 13.98
N LYS A 35 -9.54 5.66 14.09
CA LYS A 35 -10.33 6.52 13.19
C LYS A 35 -9.82 6.44 11.74
N THR A 36 -8.51 6.50 11.54
CA THR A 36 -7.91 6.37 10.21
C THR A 36 -8.17 4.99 9.61
N ALA A 37 -7.97 3.91 10.37
CA ALA A 37 -8.23 2.55 9.91
C ALA A 37 -9.68 2.35 9.49
N LEU A 38 -10.63 2.93 10.24
CA LEU A 38 -12.06 2.84 9.92
C LEU A 38 -12.39 3.64 8.65
N ALA A 39 -11.88 4.87 8.52
CA ALA A 39 -12.08 5.67 7.31
C ALA A 39 -11.47 5.01 6.05
N THR A 40 -10.24 4.50 6.16
CA THR A 40 -9.57 3.78 5.07
C THR A 40 -10.28 2.46 4.75
N GLY A 41 -10.77 1.74 5.76
CA GLY A 41 -11.52 0.49 5.58
C GLY A 41 -12.80 0.68 4.78
N VAL A 42 -13.56 1.76 5.05
CA VAL A 42 -14.76 2.09 4.26
C VAL A 42 -14.39 2.44 2.82
N GLY A 43 -13.34 3.23 2.60
CA GLY A 43 -12.85 3.53 1.25
C GLY A 43 -12.44 2.28 0.48
N PHE A 44 -11.72 1.36 1.12
CA PHE A 44 -11.33 0.08 0.51
C PHE A 44 -12.54 -0.80 0.19
N ALA A 45 -13.55 -0.84 1.06
CA ALA A 45 -14.78 -1.59 0.82
C ALA A 45 -15.54 -1.06 -0.40
N ILE A 46 -15.64 0.26 -0.56
CA ILE A 46 -16.30 0.88 -1.72
C ILE A 46 -15.51 0.57 -3.00
N LEU A 47 -14.19 0.83 -3.00
CA LEU A 47 -13.34 0.58 -4.17
C LEU A 47 -13.33 -0.90 -4.59
N GLY A 48 -13.27 -1.81 -3.60
CA GLY A 48 -13.32 -3.25 -3.83
C GLY A 48 -14.67 -3.71 -4.40
N THR A 49 -15.78 -3.21 -3.84
CA THR A 49 -17.13 -3.56 -4.31
C THR A 49 -17.36 -3.06 -5.74
N VAL A 50 -16.98 -1.81 -6.04
CA VAL A 50 -17.11 -1.24 -7.39
C VAL A 50 -16.28 -2.05 -8.39
N GLY A 51 -15.02 -2.35 -8.08
CA GLY A 51 -14.16 -3.16 -8.94
C GLY A 51 -14.71 -4.57 -9.20
N PHE A 52 -15.32 -5.20 -8.18
CA PHE A 52 -15.96 -6.51 -8.31
C PHE A 52 -17.17 -6.46 -9.25
N VAL A 53 -18.05 -5.46 -9.10
CA VAL A 53 -19.22 -5.27 -9.97
C VAL A 53 -18.80 -5.01 -11.41
N PHE A 54 -17.81 -4.13 -11.63
CA PHE A 54 -17.27 -3.88 -12.98
C PHE A 54 -16.74 -5.18 -13.61
N LYS A 55 -15.96 -5.96 -12.87
CA LYS A 55 -15.43 -7.25 -13.35
C LYS A 55 -16.54 -8.25 -13.68
N LEU A 56 -17.59 -8.32 -12.86
CA LEU A 56 -18.74 -9.18 -13.10
C LEU A 56 -19.51 -8.80 -14.36
N VAL A 57 -19.64 -7.51 -14.68
CA VAL A 57 -20.31 -7.05 -15.92
C VAL A 57 -19.42 -7.30 -17.14
N SER A 58 -18.12 -7.11 -17.01
CA SER A 58 -17.18 -7.33 -18.12
C SER A 58 -17.04 -8.81 -18.52
N LEU A 59 -17.23 -9.76 -17.59
CA LEU A 59 -17.11 -11.19 -17.87
C LEU A 59 -18.14 -11.73 -18.89
N PRO A 60 -19.47 -11.52 -18.74
CA PRO A 60 -20.45 -11.96 -19.72
C PRO A 60 -20.34 -11.18 -21.03
N ILE A 61 -19.95 -9.90 -20.99
CA ILE A 61 -19.72 -9.09 -22.21
C ILE A 61 -18.56 -9.68 -23.01
N ASN A 62 -17.43 -9.96 -22.36
CA ASN A 62 -16.28 -10.58 -23.00
C ASN A 62 -16.63 -11.97 -23.53
N ASN A 63 -17.40 -12.77 -22.78
CA ASN A 63 -17.85 -14.09 -23.23
C ASN A 63 -18.87 -14.01 -24.40
N ALA A 64 -19.77 -13.03 -24.43
CA ALA A 64 -20.70 -12.84 -25.53
C ALA A 64 -20.01 -12.32 -26.81
N LEU A 65 -19.05 -11.40 -26.66
CA LEU A 65 -18.32 -10.80 -27.78
C LEU A 65 -17.27 -11.76 -28.38
N ILE A 66 -16.54 -12.50 -27.53
CA ILE A 66 -15.49 -13.44 -27.97
C ILE A 66 -16.04 -14.86 -28.18
N GLY A 67 -17.05 -15.29 -27.41
CA GLY A 67 -17.68 -16.62 -27.55
C GLY A 67 -18.48 -16.80 -28.85
N GLY A 68 -18.85 -15.71 -29.53
CA GLY A 68 -19.38 -15.76 -30.90
C GLY A 68 -18.31 -16.01 -31.97
N MET A 69 -17.03 -15.74 -31.69
CA MET A 69 -15.93 -15.80 -32.65
C MET A 69 -15.12 -17.11 -32.59
N MET A 70 -15.21 -17.85 -31.48
CA MET A 70 -14.53 -19.14 -31.23
C MET A 70 -15.51 -20.33 -31.23
N ARG A 71 -16.54 -20.32 -32.09
CA ARG A 71 -17.15 -21.55 -32.59
C ARG A 71 -16.51 -21.89 -33.95
N LYS A 72 -15.36 -22.55 -33.90
CA LYS A 72 -14.91 -23.45 -34.96
C LYS A 72 -14.30 -24.68 -34.31
#